data_AF-A0A3P9JY44-F1
#
_entry.id   AF-A0A3P9JY44-F1
#
_cell.length_a   1.000
_cell.length_b   1.000
_cell.length_c   1.000
_cell.angle_alpha   90.00
_cell.angle_beta   90.00
_cell.angle_gamma   90.00
#
_symmetry.space_group_name_H-M   'P 1'
#
loop_
_entity.id
_entity.type
_entity.pdbx_description
1 polymer ?
#
loop_
_entity_poly.entity_id
_entity_poly.type
_entity_poly.pdbx_seq_one_letter_code
_entity_poly.pdbx_strand_id
1 'polypeptide(L)'
;RLEKFNLSFSMSAQFTVYTFTIPIPIHTSLDRLQLQYVDVVFANRPDPNTPIEETVRAMTHVINQGMAMYWGTSRWTSVEIMEAYSVARQFNQIPPVCEQAEYHMFQREKVEVQLPELFHKIGIGAMTWSPLACGIITGKYSNGIPPQARASLKGYEWIKDKIQGEEGHRQQLKLKDLEAVAERLGCTLPQLAIAWCLRNEGVNSVLLGASKPEQLEENIGAIQVLPKLSVSVIAEVDSILRNKPSSKKQM
;
A
#
# COMPACT_ATOMS: atom_id res chain seq x y z
N ARG A 1 -23.32 -8.83 25.93
CA ARG A 1 -21.88 -8.63 26.19
C ARG A 1 -21.21 -8.70 24.82
N LEU A 2 -21.05 -7.55 24.15
CA LEU A 2 -20.69 -7.44 22.74
C LEU A 2 -19.17 -7.63 22.60
N GLU A 3 -18.76 -8.80 22.09
CA GLU A 3 -17.36 -9.08 21.75
C GLU A 3 -17.03 -8.46 20.39
N LYS A 4 -15.92 -7.72 20.37
CA LYS A 4 -15.46 -6.89 19.27
C LYS A 4 -14.98 -7.76 18.11
N PHE A 5 -15.63 -7.65 16.95
CA PHE A 5 -15.06 -8.11 15.69
C PHE A 5 -13.92 -7.17 15.27
N ASN A 6 -12.69 -7.70 15.19
CA ASN A 6 -11.54 -6.97 14.67
C ASN A 6 -11.38 -7.28 13.17
N LEU A 7 -11.44 -6.23 12.37
CA LEU A 7 -11.19 -6.22 10.93
C LEU A 7 -9.72 -6.50 10.60
N SER A 8 -9.51 -7.19 9.47
CA SER A 8 -8.30 -7.27 8.64
C SER A 8 -7.01 -6.66 9.24
N PHE A 9 -6.19 -7.50 9.87
CA PHE A 9 -4.84 -7.15 10.29
C PHE A 9 -3.85 -7.32 9.12
N SER A 10 -3.39 -6.21 8.54
CA SER A 10 -2.07 -6.17 7.89
C SER A 10 -1.01 -6.06 8.99
N MET A 11 -0.64 -7.19 9.59
CA MET A 11 0.53 -7.24 10.49
C MET A 11 1.79 -7.04 9.63
N SER A 12 2.38 -5.84 9.67
CA SER A 12 3.73 -5.60 9.14
C SER A 12 4.75 -6.23 10.09
N ALA A 13 4.86 -7.55 10.06
CA ALA A 13 5.98 -8.22 10.70
C ALA A 13 7.19 -8.13 9.75
N GLN A 14 8.25 -7.46 10.21
CA GLN A 14 9.54 -7.48 9.53
C GLN A 14 10.15 -8.86 9.72
N PHE A 15 10.13 -9.70 8.68
CA PHE A 15 10.89 -10.94 8.67
C PHE A 15 12.05 -10.81 7.68
N THR A 16 13.23 -11.25 8.10
CA THR A 16 14.41 -11.46 7.25
C THR A 16 14.24 -12.82 6.57
N VAL A 17 14.50 -12.89 5.27
CA VAL A 17 14.13 -14.03 4.43
C VAL A 17 15.33 -14.95 4.32
N TYR A 18 15.39 -16.02 5.10
CA TYR A 18 16.27 -17.17 4.80
C TYR A 18 15.37 -18.40 4.62
N THR A 19 15.77 -19.36 3.78
CA THR A 19 15.01 -20.60 3.51
C THR A 19 14.80 -21.48 4.74
N PHE A 20 15.64 -21.35 5.77
CA PHE A 20 15.41 -21.94 7.10
C PHE A 20 14.45 -21.14 8.00
N THR A 21 14.06 -19.92 7.62
CA THR A 21 13.25 -19.00 8.42
C THR A 21 12.08 -18.36 7.67
N ILE A 22 11.54 -18.92 6.58
CA ILE A 22 10.15 -18.57 6.17
C ILE A 22 9.14 -19.47 6.88
N PRO A 23 9.34 -20.80 6.96
CA PRO A 23 8.40 -21.70 7.65
C PRO A 23 8.22 -21.35 9.14
N ILE A 24 9.29 -20.97 9.83
CA ILE A 24 9.24 -20.68 11.28
C ILE A 24 8.42 -19.41 11.59
N PRO A 25 8.67 -18.25 10.93
CA PRO A 25 7.84 -17.07 11.09
C PRO A 25 6.40 -17.22 10.65
N ILE A 26 6.11 -17.99 9.60
CA ILE A 26 4.71 -18.20 9.21
C ILE A 26 3.98 -19.05 10.23
N HIS A 27 4.57 -20.15 10.75
CA HIS A 27 3.96 -20.91 11.83
C HIS A 27 3.67 -20.05 13.05
N THR A 28 4.66 -19.27 13.50
CA THR A 28 4.47 -18.39 14.66
C THR A 28 3.41 -17.31 14.39
N SER A 29 3.27 -16.87 13.14
CA SER A 29 2.23 -15.91 12.76
C SER A 29 0.84 -16.55 12.74
N LEU A 30 0.71 -17.75 12.19
CA LEU A 30 -0.52 -18.54 12.17
C LEU A 30 -1.00 -18.85 13.59
N ASP A 31 -0.09 -19.26 14.48
CA ASP A 31 -0.40 -19.52 15.89
C ASP A 31 -0.95 -18.27 16.60
N ARG A 32 -0.32 -17.10 16.39
CA ARG A 32 -0.79 -15.83 16.95
C ARG A 32 -2.13 -15.38 16.36
N LEU A 33 -2.35 -15.66 15.08
CA LEU A 33 -3.62 -15.36 14.39
C LEU A 33 -4.72 -16.37 14.74
N GLN A 34 -4.36 -17.51 15.37
CA GLN A 34 -5.25 -18.64 15.61
C GLN A 34 -5.89 -19.16 14.31
N LEU A 35 -5.12 -19.17 13.23
CA LEU A 35 -5.54 -19.61 11.91
C LEU A 35 -4.68 -20.80 11.45
N GLN A 36 -5.27 -21.67 10.63
CA GLN A 36 -4.52 -22.76 9.99
C GLN A 36 -3.77 -22.29 8.75
N TYR A 37 -4.28 -21.27 8.07
CA TYR A 37 -3.68 -20.68 6.87
C TYR A 37 -4.04 -19.20 6.74
N VAL A 38 -3.36 -18.49 5.85
CA VAL A 38 -3.73 -17.14 5.39
C VAL A 38 -4.02 -17.14 3.89
N ASP A 39 -4.89 -16.26 3.41
CA ASP A 39 -5.16 -16.20 1.97
C ASP A 39 -3.93 -15.79 1.16
N VAL A 40 -3.18 -14.79 1.63
CA VAL A 40 -1.96 -14.31 0.95
C VAL A 40 -0.85 -14.06 1.97
N VAL A 41 0.32 -14.67 1.77
CA VAL A 41 1.55 -14.34 2.49
C VAL A 41 2.42 -13.40 1.66
N PHE A 42 3.01 -12.37 2.28
CA PHE A 42 3.82 -11.38 1.56
C PHE A 42 5.30 -11.43 1.95
N ALA A 43 6.18 -11.36 0.95
CA ALA A 43 7.57 -10.96 1.16
C ALA A 43 7.62 -9.44 1.42
N ASN A 44 7.76 -9.05 2.69
CA ASN A 44 7.57 -7.65 3.13
C ASN A 44 8.57 -6.62 2.52
N ARG A 45 9.73 -7.08 2.07
CA ARG A 45 10.76 -6.32 1.35
C ARG A 45 11.66 -7.29 0.58
N PRO A 46 12.35 -6.85 -0.48
CA PRO A 46 13.41 -7.68 -1.07
C PRO A 46 14.51 -7.92 -0.02
N ASP A 47 15.07 -9.12 -0.03
CA ASP A 47 16.22 -9.49 0.80
C ASP A 47 17.46 -9.58 -0.10
N PRO A 48 18.39 -8.62 -0.05
CA PRO A 48 19.56 -8.63 -0.92
C PRO A 48 20.54 -9.76 -0.60
N ASN A 49 20.38 -10.45 0.54
CA ASN A 49 21.27 -11.53 0.97
C ASN A 49 20.76 -12.91 0.55
N THR A 50 19.55 -12.99 -0.01
CA THR A 50 18.89 -14.26 -0.31
C THR A 50 18.51 -14.32 -1.78
N PRO A 51 18.98 -15.34 -2.53
CA PRO A 51 18.61 -15.50 -3.93
C PRO A 51 17.08 -15.54 -4.11
N ILE A 52 16.58 -14.90 -5.16
CA ILE A 52 15.13 -14.89 -5.44
C ILE A 52 14.59 -16.31 -5.65
N GLU A 53 15.39 -17.22 -6.24
CA GLU A 53 15.05 -18.64 -6.35
C GLU A 53 14.68 -19.27 -5.01
N GLU A 54 15.51 -19.02 -4.00
CA GLU A 54 15.34 -19.55 -2.66
C GLU A 54 14.02 -19.05 -2.04
N THR A 55 13.73 -17.75 -2.21
CA THR A 55 12.48 -17.13 -1.76
C THR A 55 11.26 -17.74 -2.44
N VAL A 56 11.29 -17.90 -3.77
CA VAL A 56 10.18 -18.46 -4.55
C VAL A 56 9.90 -19.92 -4.17
N ARG A 57 10.94 -20.73 -3.96
CA ARG A 57 10.80 -22.12 -3.49
C ARG A 57 10.19 -22.18 -2.09
N ALA A 58 10.64 -21.32 -1.18
CA ALA A 58 10.12 -21.27 0.18
C ALA A 58 8.64 -20.83 0.21
N MET A 59 8.24 -19.82 -0.57
CA MET A 59 6.84 -19.42 -0.70
C MET A 59 5.97 -20.52 -1.32
N THR A 60 6.48 -21.21 -2.34
CA THR A 60 5.81 -22.36 -2.95
C THR A 60 5.63 -23.51 -1.96
N HIS A 61 6.65 -23.79 -1.15
CA HIS A 61 6.58 -24.79 -0.09
C HIS A 61 5.47 -24.45 0.92
N VAL A 62 5.42 -23.19 1.39
CA VAL A 62 4.39 -22.74 2.33
C VAL A 62 2.98 -22.97 1.78
N ILE A 63 2.75 -22.65 0.50
CA ILE A 63 1.46 -22.88 -0.15
C ILE A 63 1.15 -24.38 -0.24
N ASN A 64 2.11 -25.19 -0.67
CA ASN A 64 1.93 -26.64 -0.80
C ASN A 64 1.69 -27.35 0.54
N GLN A 65 2.19 -26.79 1.65
CA GLN A 65 1.89 -27.25 3.01
C GLN A 65 0.52 -26.78 3.53
N GLY A 66 -0.24 -26.03 2.74
CA GLY A 66 -1.56 -25.51 3.12
C GLY A 66 -1.51 -24.38 4.14
N MET A 67 -0.35 -23.74 4.34
CA MET A 67 -0.20 -22.61 5.28
C MET A 67 -0.57 -21.26 4.67
N ALA A 68 -0.61 -21.17 3.33
CA ALA A 68 -1.13 -20.03 2.61
C ALA A 68 -1.83 -20.48 1.31
N MET A 69 -2.80 -19.70 0.81
CA MET A 69 -3.41 -19.98 -0.50
C MET A 69 -2.57 -19.40 -1.64
N TYR A 70 -2.05 -18.19 -1.48
CA TYR A 70 -1.21 -17.48 -2.45
C TYR A 70 -0.06 -16.74 -1.76
N TRP A 71 0.86 -16.20 -2.55
CA TRP A 71 1.88 -15.28 -2.06
C TRP A 71 2.00 -14.03 -2.93
N GLY A 72 2.56 -12.97 -2.35
CA GLY A 72 2.81 -11.71 -3.01
C GLY A 72 4.11 -11.05 -2.56
N THR A 73 4.47 -9.96 -3.22
CA THR A 73 5.64 -9.15 -2.92
C THR A 73 5.22 -7.83 -2.29
N SER A 74 6.12 -7.15 -1.58
CA SER A 74 5.90 -5.81 -1.05
C SER A 74 7.18 -5.01 -1.09
N ARG A 75 7.14 -3.82 -1.70
CA ARG A 75 8.30 -2.95 -1.90
C ARG A 75 9.35 -3.50 -2.88
N TRP A 76 9.01 -4.53 -3.65
CA TRP A 76 9.90 -5.07 -4.68
C TRP A 76 9.87 -4.21 -5.93
N THR A 77 11.00 -4.06 -6.61
CA THR A 77 11.08 -3.41 -7.92
C THR A 77 10.38 -4.26 -8.99
N SER A 78 10.01 -3.64 -10.11
CA SER A 78 9.42 -4.37 -11.24
C SER A 78 10.36 -5.42 -11.82
N VAL A 79 11.68 -5.21 -11.72
CA VAL A 79 12.71 -6.17 -12.12
C VAL A 79 12.69 -7.40 -11.22
N GLU A 80 12.73 -7.21 -9.89
CA GLU A 80 12.71 -8.33 -8.93
C GLU A 80 11.42 -9.15 -9.02
N ILE A 81 10.26 -8.50 -9.25
CA ILE A 81 8.98 -9.21 -9.44
C ILE A 81 9.02 -10.06 -10.73
N MET A 82 9.58 -9.52 -11.81
CA MET A 82 9.73 -10.26 -13.07
C MET A 82 10.73 -11.42 -12.92
N GLU A 83 11.80 -11.25 -12.14
CA GLU A 83 12.75 -12.30 -11.83
C GLU A 83 12.08 -13.42 -11.03
N ALA A 84 11.28 -13.10 -10.00
CA ALA A 84 10.50 -14.09 -9.25
C ALA A 84 9.54 -14.87 -10.15
N TYR A 85 8.88 -14.19 -11.08
CA TYR A 85 8.04 -14.84 -12.09
C TYR A 85 8.85 -15.75 -13.02
N SER A 86 10.01 -15.30 -13.50
CA SER A 86 10.90 -16.08 -14.37
C SER A 86 11.38 -17.36 -13.70
N VAL A 87 11.86 -17.25 -12.45
CA VAL A 87 12.23 -18.39 -11.59
C VAL A 87 11.06 -19.35 -11.45
N ALA A 88 9.86 -18.84 -11.16
CA ALA A 88 8.68 -19.69 -10.97
C ALA A 88 8.35 -20.48 -12.24
N ARG A 89 8.44 -19.87 -13.41
CA ARG A 89 8.25 -20.56 -14.69
C ARG A 89 9.35 -21.57 -15.00
N GLN A 90 10.62 -21.22 -14.74
CA GLN A 90 11.76 -22.09 -15.01
C GLN A 90 11.75 -23.37 -14.17
N PHE A 91 11.36 -23.27 -12.89
CA PHE A 91 11.44 -24.37 -11.94
C PHE A 91 10.07 -24.96 -11.55
N ASN A 92 9.02 -24.64 -12.32
CA ASN A 92 7.64 -25.06 -12.06
C ASN A 92 7.19 -24.78 -10.61
N GLN A 93 7.50 -23.58 -10.12
CA GLN A 93 7.08 -23.08 -8.81
C GLN A 93 5.87 -22.14 -8.96
N ILE A 94 5.29 -21.71 -7.84
CA ILE A 94 4.11 -20.84 -7.84
C ILE A 94 4.58 -19.37 -7.94
N PRO A 95 4.17 -18.59 -8.95
CA PRO A 95 4.52 -17.17 -9.07
C PRO A 95 3.75 -16.31 -8.04
N PRO A 96 4.24 -15.10 -7.71
CA PRO A 96 3.47 -14.17 -6.87
C PRO A 96 2.21 -13.71 -7.61
N VAL A 97 1.15 -13.35 -6.88
CA VAL A 97 -0.13 -12.91 -7.47
C VAL A 97 -0.38 -11.41 -7.34
N CYS A 98 0.30 -10.74 -6.41
CA CYS A 98 0.12 -9.31 -6.18
C CYS A 98 1.37 -8.64 -5.59
N GLU A 99 1.49 -7.34 -5.83
CA GLU A 99 2.46 -6.46 -5.19
C GLU A 99 1.77 -5.49 -4.24
N GLN A 100 2.30 -5.40 -3.02
CA GLN A 100 1.93 -4.40 -2.03
C GLN A 100 2.78 -3.12 -2.15
N ALA A 101 2.23 -2.08 -2.79
CA ALA A 101 2.95 -0.86 -3.10
C ALA A 101 2.40 0.39 -2.38
N GLU A 102 3.29 1.31 -2.01
CA GLU A 102 2.87 2.63 -1.50
C GLU A 102 2.18 3.38 -2.63
N TYR A 103 0.95 3.86 -2.38
CA TYR A 103 0.23 4.70 -3.32
C TYR A 103 -0.58 5.75 -2.60
N HIS A 104 -0.32 7.00 -2.94
CA HIS A 104 -1.07 8.15 -2.49
C HIS A 104 -0.76 9.34 -3.40
N MET A 105 -1.45 10.47 -3.22
CA MET A 105 -1.28 11.66 -4.07
C MET A 105 0.17 12.15 -4.21
N PHE A 106 1.01 11.93 -3.20
CA PHE A 106 2.45 12.26 -3.23
C PHE A 106 3.41 11.12 -3.61
N GLN A 107 2.92 9.90 -3.85
CA GLN A 107 3.73 8.72 -4.23
C GLN A 107 2.97 7.93 -5.30
N ARG A 108 3.33 8.13 -6.57
CA ARG A 108 2.49 7.72 -7.72
C ARG A 108 3.18 6.79 -8.70
N GLU A 109 4.47 7.01 -8.93
CA GLU A 109 5.21 6.47 -10.09
C GLU A 109 5.10 4.96 -10.23
N LYS A 110 5.40 4.20 -9.17
CA LYS A 110 5.39 2.72 -9.23
C LYS A 110 4.02 2.18 -9.65
N VAL A 111 2.95 2.68 -9.03
CA VAL A 111 1.59 2.15 -9.21
C VAL A 111 0.94 2.67 -10.50
N GLU A 112 1.23 3.90 -10.93
CA GLU A 112 0.66 4.46 -12.15
C GLU A 112 1.45 4.08 -13.43
N VAL A 113 2.74 3.73 -13.32
CA VAL A 113 3.58 3.45 -14.50
C VAL A 113 4.07 2.01 -14.55
N GLN A 114 4.61 1.47 -13.46
CA GLN A 114 5.29 0.16 -13.50
C GLN A 114 4.32 -1.01 -13.31
N LEU A 115 3.42 -0.94 -12.32
CA LEU A 115 2.49 -2.03 -12.03
C LEU A 115 1.50 -2.35 -13.17
N PRO A 116 0.97 -1.37 -13.93
CA PRO A 116 0.10 -1.69 -15.07
C PRO A 116 0.80 -2.56 -16.12
N GLU A 117 2.10 -2.34 -16.35
CA GLU A 117 2.87 -3.20 -17.25
C GLU A 117 3.02 -4.63 -16.71
N LEU A 118 3.26 -4.79 -15.41
CA LEU A 118 3.35 -6.11 -14.79
C LEU A 118 2.00 -6.84 -14.83
N PHE A 119 0.90 -6.13 -14.58
CA PHE A 119 -0.44 -6.69 -14.71
C PHE A 119 -0.69 -7.23 -16.12
N HIS A 120 -0.39 -6.44 -17.16
CA HIS A 120 -0.57 -6.88 -18.54
C HIS A 120 0.37 -8.02 -18.97
N LYS A 121 1.61 -8.06 -18.47
CA LYS A 121 2.61 -9.07 -18.86
C LYS A 121 2.44 -10.40 -18.13
N ILE A 122 2.18 -10.36 -16.83
CA ILE A 122 2.25 -11.54 -15.94
C ILE A 122 1.06 -11.67 -14.98
N GLY A 123 0.07 -10.77 -15.05
CA GLY A 123 -1.16 -10.86 -14.25
C GLY A 123 -1.02 -10.44 -12.79
N ILE A 124 0.06 -9.72 -12.43
CA ILE A 124 0.26 -9.23 -11.05
C ILE A 124 -0.73 -8.12 -10.72
N GLY A 125 -1.54 -8.34 -9.68
CA GLY A 125 -2.42 -7.31 -9.12
C GLY A 125 -1.68 -6.30 -8.25
N ALA A 126 -2.30 -5.16 -7.99
CA ALA A 126 -1.78 -4.13 -7.09
C ALA A 126 -2.69 -3.97 -5.85
N MET A 127 -2.11 -4.21 -4.67
CA MET A 127 -2.72 -3.88 -3.39
C MET A 127 -1.95 -2.69 -2.81
N THR A 128 -2.59 -1.55 -2.60
CA THR A 128 -1.84 -0.35 -2.21
C THR A 128 -1.92 -0.06 -0.72
N TRP A 129 -0.92 0.61 -0.17
CA TRP A 129 -0.86 0.97 1.25
C TRP A 129 -0.49 2.45 1.47
N SER A 130 -0.75 2.92 2.70
CA SER A 130 -0.61 4.32 3.12
C SER A 130 -1.33 5.34 2.21
N PRO A 131 -2.62 5.16 1.87
CA PRO A 131 -3.36 6.09 1.01
C PRO A 131 -3.40 7.53 1.56
N LEU A 132 -3.24 7.69 2.88
CA LEU A 132 -3.20 8.98 3.57
C LEU A 132 -1.78 9.40 3.98
N ALA A 133 -0.74 8.75 3.47
CA ALA A 133 0.67 8.98 3.78
C ALA A 133 0.92 9.07 5.31
N CYS A 134 0.58 8.00 6.05
CA CYS A 134 0.63 7.97 7.51
C CYS A 134 -0.21 9.06 8.23
N GLY A 135 -1.22 9.59 7.56
CA GLY A 135 -2.10 10.64 8.05
C GLY A 135 -1.70 12.05 7.61
N ILE A 136 -0.59 12.21 6.86
CA ILE A 136 -0.14 13.51 6.35
C ILE A 136 -1.24 14.19 5.53
N ILE A 137 -1.92 13.41 4.69
CA ILE A 137 -2.94 13.90 3.75
C ILE A 137 -4.24 14.34 4.47
N THR A 138 -4.41 14.01 5.76
CA THR A 138 -5.61 14.42 6.52
C THR A 138 -5.63 15.91 6.90
N GLY A 139 -4.58 16.67 6.59
CA GLY A 139 -4.48 18.10 6.94
C GLY A 139 -4.17 18.39 8.43
N LYS A 140 -4.23 17.38 9.30
CA LYS A 140 -4.05 17.53 10.75
C LYS A 140 -2.68 18.05 11.22
N TYR A 141 -1.70 18.12 10.31
CA TYR A 141 -0.35 18.61 10.62
C TYR A 141 -0.09 20.06 10.18
N SER A 142 -1.12 20.73 9.64
CA SER A 142 -1.03 22.12 9.16
C SER A 142 -0.58 23.12 10.24
N ASN A 143 -0.89 22.84 11.51
CA ASN A 143 -0.56 23.69 12.66
C ASN A 143 0.43 22.99 13.64
N GLY A 144 1.31 22.13 13.11
CA GLY A 144 2.26 21.36 13.91
C GLY A 144 1.78 19.94 14.22
N ILE A 145 2.48 19.23 15.12
CA ILE A 145 2.25 17.80 15.39
C ILE A 145 1.29 17.63 16.56
N PRO A 146 0.08 17.07 16.35
CA PRO A 146 -0.85 16.83 17.45
C PRO A 146 -0.31 15.77 18.45
N PRO A 147 -0.59 15.90 19.77
CA PRO A 147 -0.02 15.03 20.81
C PRO A 147 -0.29 13.53 20.67
N GLN A 148 -1.37 13.12 20.00
CA GLN A 148 -1.75 11.71 19.78
C GLN A 148 -1.62 11.27 18.31
N ALA A 149 -1.02 12.09 17.46
CA ALA A 149 -0.81 11.74 16.07
C ALA A 149 0.29 10.68 15.92
N ARG A 150 0.29 9.92 14.82
CA ARG A 150 1.34 8.91 14.58
C ARG A 150 2.77 9.49 14.68
N ALA A 151 2.95 10.73 14.23
CA ALA A 151 4.21 11.46 14.27
C ALA A 151 4.68 11.88 15.68
N SER A 152 3.85 11.74 16.73
CA SER A 152 4.26 11.98 18.13
C SER A 152 4.66 10.70 18.87
N LEU A 153 4.49 9.53 18.25
CA LEU A 153 4.80 8.23 18.87
C LEU A 153 6.30 7.93 18.78
N LYS A 154 6.84 7.30 19.82
CA LYS A 154 8.24 6.84 19.86
C LYS A 154 8.51 5.85 18.71
N GLY A 155 9.61 6.03 17.98
CA GLY A 155 9.97 5.23 16.81
C GLY A 155 9.38 5.72 15.49
N TYR A 156 8.64 6.84 15.50
CA TYR A 156 8.06 7.48 14.33
C TYR A 156 8.63 8.88 14.06
N GLU A 157 9.81 9.18 14.61
CA GLU A 157 10.51 10.46 14.45
C GLU A 157 10.75 10.79 12.96
N TRP A 158 10.99 9.77 12.13
CA TRP A 158 11.12 9.91 10.68
C TRP A 158 9.87 10.51 10.00
N ILE A 159 8.66 10.29 10.55
CA ILE A 159 7.43 10.94 10.04
C ILE A 159 7.44 12.42 10.40
N LYS A 160 7.84 12.73 11.63
CA LYS A 160 7.99 14.11 12.10
C LYS A 160 8.99 14.86 11.22
N ASP A 161 10.15 14.28 10.95
CA ASP A 161 11.17 14.86 10.09
C ASP A 161 10.65 15.05 8.65
N LYS A 162 9.91 14.07 8.11
CA LYS A 162 9.28 14.17 6.79
C LYS A 162 8.26 15.32 6.71
N ILE A 163 7.46 15.52 7.76
CA ILE A 163 6.48 16.62 7.84
C ILE A 163 7.19 17.97 7.98
N GLN A 164 8.20 18.04 8.84
CA GLN A 164 8.91 19.27 9.18
C GLN A 164 9.94 19.70 8.13
N GLY A 165 10.34 18.80 7.24
CA GLY A 165 11.21 19.12 6.10
C GLY A 165 10.52 20.01 5.06
N GLU A 166 11.35 20.57 4.16
CA GLU A 166 10.90 21.47 3.10
C GLU A 166 9.82 20.83 2.20
N GLU A 167 10.03 19.56 1.82
CA GLU A 167 9.05 18.84 1.00
C GLU A 167 7.73 18.61 1.75
N GLY A 168 7.78 18.32 3.05
CA GLY A 168 6.57 18.21 3.88
C GLY A 168 5.78 19.51 3.91
N HIS A 169 6.46 20.66 4.04
CA HIS A 169 5.82 21.97 3.99
C HIS A 169 5.17 22.24 2.63
N ARG A 170 5.86 21.92 1.52
CA ARG A 170 5.29 22.02 0.17
C ARG A 170 4.06 21.14 -0.01
N GLN A 171 4.05 19.94 0.56
CA GLN A 171 2.88 19.05 0.56
C GLN A 171 1.72 19.65 1.35
N GLN A 172 1.97 20.24 2.53
CA GLN A 172 0.92 20.89 3.33
C GLN A 172 0.25 22.05 2.59
N LEU A 173 0.99 22.83 1.80
CA LEU A 173 0.40 23.88 0.96
C LEU A 173 -0.56 23.29 -0.09
N LYS A 174 -0.14 22.25 -0.80
CA LYS A 174 -0.99 21.54 -1.78
C LYS A 174 -2.23 20.93 -1.14
N LEU A 175 -2.13 20.45 0.11
CA LEU A 175 -3.28 19.91 0.83
C LEU A 175 -4.37 20.95 1.09
N LYS A 176 -4.01 22.23 1.32
CA LYS A 176 -5.00 23.32 1.44
C LYS A 176 -5.78 23.52 0.15
N ASP A 177 -5.10 23.50 -1.00
CA ASP A 177 -5.76 23.62 -2.30
C ASP A 177 -6.67 22.41 -2.58
N LEU A 178 -6.24 21.20 -2.18
CA LEU A 178 -7.05 19.99 -2.30
C LEU A 178 -8.26 19.96 -1.34
N GLU A 179 -8.17 20.62 -0.20
CA GLU A 179 -9.26 20.76 0.75
C GLU A 179 -10.43 21.54 0.12
N ALA A 180 -10.14 22.61 -0.62
CA ALA A 180 -11.17 23.34 -1.39
C ALA A 180 -11.86 22.45 -2.45
N VAL A 181 -11.12 21.53 -3.07
CA VAL A 181 -11.70 20.54 -4.00
C VAL A 181 -12.62 19.58 -3.25
N ALA A 182 -12.19 19.07 -2.09
CA ALA A 182 -12.98 18.17 -1.26
C ALA A 182 -14.29 18.82 -0.77
N GLU A 183 -14.21 20.07 -0.30
CA GLU A 183 -15.37 20.87 0.13
C GLU A 183 -16.40 21.01 -0.99
N ARG A 184 -15.96 21.34 -2.21
CA ARG A 184 -16.84 21.47 -3.38
C ARG A 184 -17.52 20.15 -3.77
N LEU A 185 -16.86 19.02 -3.51
CA LEU A 185 -17.43 17.67 -3.73
C LEU A 185 -18.31 17.20 -2.56
N GLY A 186 -18.36 17.97 -1.46
CA GLY A 186 -19.08 17.62 -0.24
C GLY A 186 -18.50 16.38 0.44
N CYS A 187 -17.18 16.26 0.50
CA CYS A 187 -16.47 15.17 1.17
C CYS A 187 -15.28 15.68 1.97
N THR A 188 -14.71 14.83 2.84
CA THR A 188 -13.48 15.17 3.55
C THR A 188 -12.25 14.96 2.66
N LEU A 189 -11.14 15.62 2.99
CA LEU A 189 -9.87 15.41 2.27
C LEU A 189 -9.37 13.95 2.32
N PRO A 190 -9.49 13.21 3.45
CA PRO A 190 -9.22 11.78 3.48
C PRO A 190 -10.08 10.97 2.50
N GLN A 191 -11.37 11.26 2.42
CA GLN A 191 -12.28 10.60 1.47
C GLN A 191 -11.88 10.86 0.03
N LEU A 192 -11.57 12.12 -0.32
CA LEU A 192 -11.06 12.49 -1.64
C LEU A 192 -9.77 11.73 -1.97
N ALA A 193 -8.82 11.65 -1.03
CA ALA A 193 -7.54 10.98 -1.24
C ALA A 193 -7.66 9.47 -1.46
N ILE A 194 -8.52 8.80 -0.69
CA ILE A 194 -8.77 7.35 -0.85
C ILE A 194 -9.53 7.07 -2.15
N ALA A 195 -10.57 7.85 -2.44
CA ALA A 195 -11.32 7.73 -3.70
C ALA A 195 -10.40 7.97 -4.91
N TRP A 196 -9.50 8.95 -4.79
CA TRP A 196 -8.49 9.20 -5.81
C TRP A 196 -7.59 7.98 -6.01
N CYS A 197 -7.16 7.29 -4.96
CA CYS A 197 -6.38 6.06 -5.12
C CYS A 197 -7.17 4.95 -5.83
N LEU A 198 -8.45 4.77 -5.47
CA LEU A 198 -9.35 3.77 -6.04
C LEU A 198 -9.79 4.06 -7.48
N ARG A 199 -9.61 5.29 -7.98
CA ARG A 199 -9.95 5.66 -9.37
C ARG A 199 -9.13 4.85 -10.40
N ASN A 200 -7.97 4.36 -10.00
CA ASN A 200 -7.08 3.62 -10.88
C ASN A 200 -7.56 2.17 -10.97
N GLU A 201 -8.09 1.77 -12.12
CA GLU A 201 -8.58 0.40 -12.35
C GLU A 201 -7.49 -0.68 -12.17
N GLY A 202 -6.21 -0.31 -12.27
CA GLY A 202 -5.09 -1.20 -11.98
C GLY A 202 -4.86 -1.46 -10.49
N VAL A 203 -5.54 -0.73 -9.59
CA VAL A 203 -5.48 -0.93 -8.13
C VAL A 203 -6.65 -1.82 -7.71
N ASN A 204 -6.35 -3.04 -7.25
CA ASN A 204 -7.37 -4.00 -6.84
C ASN A 204 -7.94 -3.70 -5.44
N SER A 205 -7.12 -3.14 -4.55
CA SER A 205 -7.52 -2.79 -3.19
C SER A 205 -6.61 -1.71 -2.62
N VAL A 206 -7.15 -0.91 -1.69
CA VAL A 206 -6.43 0.11 -0.93
C VAL A 206 -6.52 -0.25 0.55
N LEU A 207 -5.38 -0.55 1.17
CA LEU A 207 -5.29 -0.88 2.59
C LEU A 207 -5.46 0.39 3.44
N LEU A 208 -6.57 0.44 4.18
CA LEU A 208 -6.89 1.55 5.08
C LEU A 208 -6.21 1.36 6.44
N GLY A 209 -5.73 2.46 7.02
CA GLY A 209 -5.22 2.50 8.38
C GLY A 209 -6.02 3.50 9.21
N ALA A 210 -6.57 3.05 10.34
CA ALA A 210 -7.33 3.87 11.27
C ALA A 210 -6.90 3.56 12.71
N SER A 211 -6.79 4.59 13.55
CA SER A 211 -6.52 4.43 14.99
C SER A 211 -7.79 4.54 15.84
N LYS A 212 -8.90 4.98 15.25
CA LYS A 212 -10.20 5.11 15.89
C LYS A 212 -11.32 4.66 14.93
N PRO A 213 -12.44 4.11 15.41
CA PRO A 213 -13.55 3.68 14.55
C PRO A 213 -14.09 4.79 13.64
N GLU A 214 -14.16 6.03 14.12
CA GLU A 214 -14.72 7.16 13.36
C GLU A 214 -13.88 7.47 12.12
N GLN A 215 -12.55 7.27 12.18
CA GLN A 215 -11.67 7.42 11.02
C GLN A 215 -11.93 6.32 9.99
N LEU A 216 -12.25 5.11 10.42
CA LEU A 216 -12.55 4.02 9.51
C LEU A 216 -13.89 4.27 8.81
N GLU A 217 -14.92 4.67 9.56
CA GLU A 217 -16.22 5.06 9.02
C GLU A 217 -16.10 6.21 8.01
N GLU A 218 -15.33 7.25 8.35
CA GLU A 218 -15.02 8.35 7.44
C GLU A 218 -14.33 7.84 6.16
N ASN A 219 -13.30 7.01 6.30
CA ASN A 219 -12.51 6.49 5.18
C ASN A 219 -13.32 5.58 4.24
N ILE A 220 -14.24 4.77 4.78
CA ILE A 220 -15.17 3.94 3.97
C ILE A 220 -16.09 4.84 3.14
N GLY A 221 -16.41 6.03 3.66
CA GLY A 221 -17.12 7.11 2.97
C GLY A 221 -16.49 7.56 1.63
N ALA A 222 -15.24 7.19 1.36
CA ALA A 222 -14.57 7.47 0.08
C ALA A 222 -15.27 6.80 -1.11
N ILE A 223 -15.97 5.67 -0.90
CA ILE A 223 -16.68 4.96 -1.97
C ILE A 223 -17.77 5.85 -2.59
N GLN A 224 -18.43 6.69 -1.79
CA GLN A 224 -19.46 7.63 -2.27
C GLN A 224 -18.86 8.82 -3.04
N VAL A 225 -17.55 9.04 -2.94
CA VAL A 225 -16.84 10.10 -3.66
C VAL A 225 -16.38 9.63 -5.05
N LEU A 226 -16.13 8.32 -5.24
CA LEU A 226 -15.66 7.77 -6.51
C LEU A 226 -16.47 8.23 -7.73
N PRO A 227 -17.83 8.17 -7.74
CA PRO A 227 -18.63 8.62 -8.89
C PRO A 227 -18.52 10.12 -9.18
N LYS A 228 -18.07 10.93 -8.19
CA LYS A 228 -17.90 12.38 -8.32
C LYS A 228 -16.55 12.78 -8.92
N LEU A 229 -15.61 11.84 -9.05
CA LEU A 229 -14.28 12.09 -9.62
C LEU A 229 -14.33 12.15 -11.16
N SER A 230 -14.91 13.23 -11.68
CA SER A 230 -14.92 13.50 -13.11
C SER A 230 -13.50 13.75 -13.65
N VAL A 231 -13.34 13.68 -14.98
CA VAL A 231 -12.09 14.01 -15.67
C VAL A 231 -11.58 15.41 -15.30
N SER A 232 -12.49 16.39 -15.14
CA SER A 232 -12.12 17.76 -14.75
C SER A 232 -11.58 17.83 -13.31
N VAL A 233 -12.21 17.12 -12.38
CA VAL A 233 -11.73 17.04 -10.98
C VAL A 233 -10.35 16.39 -10.92
N ILE A 234 -10.15 15.29 -11.67
CA ILE A 234 -8.85 14.61 -11.71
C ILE A 234 -7.78 15.52 -12.30
N ALA A 235 -8.09 16.27 -13.37
CA ALA A 235 -7.15 17.21 -13.99
C ALA A 235 -6.78 18.37 -13.04
N GLU A 236 -7.73 18.88 -12.26
CA GLU A 236 -7.49 19.90 -11.23
C GLU A 236 -6.58 19.36 -10.11
N VAL A 237 -6.86 18.15 -9.61
CA VAL A 237 -6.00 17.48 -8.63
C VAL A 237 -4.58 17.27 -9.19
N ASP A 238 -4.44 16.83 -10.44
CA ASP A 238 -3.13 16.69 -11.10
C ASP A 238 -2.39 18.04 -11.20
N SER A 239 -3.11 19.13 -11.48
CA SER A 239 -2.57 20.50 -11.58
C SER A 239 -2.09 21.06 -10.23
N ILE A 240 -2.78 20.72 -9.14
CA ILE A 240 -2.36 21.06 -7.77
C ILE A 240 -1.13 20.24 -7.38
N LEU A 241 -1.16 18.93 -7.64
CA LEU A 241 -0.10 18.02 -7.22
C LEU A 241 1.20 18.20 -8.02
N ARG A 242 1.11 18.52 -9.31
CA ARG A 242 2.24 18.73 -10.24
C ARG A 242 3.28 17.61 -10.22
N ASN A 243 2.81 16.37 -10.06
CA ASN A 243 3.66 15.18 -9.96
C ASN A 243 3.09 14.00 -10.75
N LYS A 244 2.25 14.27 -11.76
CA LYS A 244 1.73 13.24 -12.65
C LYS A 244 2.91 12.53 -13.31
N PRO A 245 3.09 11.21 -13.09
CA PRO A 245 4.24 10.51 -13.64
C PRO A 245 4.12 10.42 -15.16
N SER A 246 5.25 10.58 -15.86
CA SER A 246 5.30 10.39 -17.31
C SER A 246 5.35 8.90 -17.61
N SER A 247 4.40 8.41 -18.41
CA SER A 247 4.56 7.10 -19.05
C SER A 247 5.62 7.27 -20.14
N LYS A 248 6.74 6.54 -20.07
CA LYS A 248 7.72 6.46 -21.16
C LYS A 248 7.16 5.65 -22.35
N LYS A 249 5.92 5.89 -22.75
CA LYS A 249 5.32 5.37 -23.99
C LYS A 249 5.39 6.48 -25.04
N GLN A 250 6.60 6.75 -25.53
CA GLN A 250 6.91 7.39 -26.83
C GLN A 250 8.43 7.62 -26.91
N MET A 251 9.16 6.57 -27.27
CA MET A 251 10.35 6.63 -28.12
C MET A 251 10.37 5.37 -28.98
#